data_AF-D2Y3J4-F1
#
_entry.id   AF-D2Y3J4-F1
#
_cell.length_a   1.000
_cell.length_b   1.000
_cell.length_c   1.000
_cell.angle_alpha   90.00
_cell.angle_beta   90.00
_cell.angle_gamma   90.00
#
_symmetry.space_group_name_H-M   'P 1'
#
loop_
_entity.id
_entity.type
_entity.pdbx_description
1 polymer ?
#
loop_
_entity_poly.entity_id
_entity_poly.type
_entity_poly.pdbx_seq_one_letter_code
_entity_poly.pdbx_strand_id
1 'polypeptide(L)'
;IHAPGMRDFKKALAVSHHLLLSHGLAVPVVRQNCPGAEVGITLNMNYAMPASPSAADYDACRHYDGYFNRWFLDPLYGRRYPADMIEDYIALGYLPPEGLTVCKPGDLEIIATQCDFLGLNYYSRAVLRSSKVPEEQNLPRTVHVAPLSEQTEM
;
A
#
# COMPACT_ATOMS: atom_id res chain seq x y z
N ILE A 1 -9.18 14.00 -1.98
CA ILE A 1 -9.06 14.09 -0.51
C ILE A 1 -10.27 13.38 0.09
N HIS A 2 -10.06 12.45 1.03
CA HIS A 2 -11.13 11.77 1.74
C HIS A 2 -11.31 12.36 3.15
N ALA A 3 -12.50 12.18 3.73
CA ALA A 3 -12.73 12.54 5.13
C ALA A 3 -11.71 11.85 6.05
N PRO A 4 -11.23 12.50 7.12
CA PRO A 4 -11.56 13.84 7.59
C PRO A 4 -10.74 14.98 6.92
N GLY A 5 -10.02 14.71 5.83
CA GLY A 5 -9.26 15.72 5.09
C GLY A 5 -7.88 16.06 5.66
N MET A 6 -7.42 15.30 6.66
CA MET A 6 -6.13 15.51 7.32
C MET A 6 -4.96 15.21 6.36
N ARG A 7 -3.94 16.08 6.39
CA ARG A 7 -2.73 15.96 5.57
C ARG A 7 -1.50 15.71 6.46
N ASP A 8 -1.51 14.58 7.15
CA ASP A 8 -0.44 14.17 8.07
C ASP A 8 -0.05 12.72 7.76
N PHE A 9 1.08 12.54 7.07
CA PHE A 9 1.50 11.21 6.62
C PHE A 9 1.92 10.30 7.78
N LYS A 10 2.48 10.85 8.86
CA LYS A 10 2.83 10.07 10.06
C LYS A 10 1.59 9.45 10.68
N LYS A 11 0.53 10.26 10.80
CA LYS A 11 -0.78 9.78 11.24
C LYS A 11 -1.40 8.81 10.25
N ALA A 12 -1.24 9.01 8.94
CA ALA A 12 -1.73 8.06 7.95
C ALA A 12 -1.09 6.67 8.12
N LEU A 13 0.23 6.59 8.36
CA LEU A 13 0.92 5.33 8.67
C LEU A 13 0.36 4.70 9.96
N ALA A 14 0.18 5.49 11.02
CA ALA A 14 -0.39 4.98 12.27
C ALA A 14 -1.85 4.48 12.10
N VAL A 15 -2.66 5.19 11.31
CA VAL A 15 -4.04 4.80 11.01
C VAL A 15 -4.06 3.52 10.17
N SER A 16 -3.18 3.39 9.18
CA SER A 16 -3.09 2.18 8.36
C SER A 16 -2.85 0.93 9.20
N HIS A 17 -1.98 1.04 10.22
CA HIS A 17 -1.74 -0.02 11.19
C HIS A 17 -2.99 -0.39 11.98
N HIS A 18 -3.67 0.61 12.57
CA HIS A 18 -4.89 0.34 13.34
C HIS A 18 -6.04 -0.21 12.50
N LEU A 19 -6.13 0.15 11.21
CA LEU A 19 -7.11 -0.44 10.30
C LEU A 19 -6.87 -1.94 10.12
N LEU A 20 -5.62 -2.34 9.84
CA LEU A 20 -5.25 -3.75 9.73
C LEU A 20 -5.47 -4.49 11.06
N LEU A 21 -5.10 -3.88 12.19
CA LEU A 21 -5.31 -4.47 13.50
C LEU A 21 -6.80 -4.67 13.80
N SER A 22 -7.64 -3.68 13.46
CA SER A 22 -9.09 -3.77 13.62
C SER A 22 -9.69 -4.90 12.78
N HIS A 23 -9.18 -5.12 11.56
CA HIS A 23 -9.56 -6.26 10.74
C HIS A 23 -9.21 -7.57 11.45
N GLY A 24 -7.97 -7.73 11.91
CA GLY A 24 -7.52 -8.92 12.61
C GLY A 24 -8.35 -9.25 13.86
N LEU A 25 -8.75 -8.23 14.60
CA LEU A 25 -9.64 -8.35 15.77
C LEU A 25 -11.09 -8.70 15.40
N ALA A 26 -11.57 -8.25 14.24
CA ALA A 26 -12.95 -8.47 13.81
C ALA A 26 -13.20 -9.89 13.30
N VAL A 27 -12.23 -10.53 12.63
CA VAL A 27 -12.38 -11.88 12.06
C VAL A 27 -12.91 -12.92 13.07
N PRO A 28 -12.30 -13.12 14.26
CA PRO A 28 -12.82 -14.08 15.23
C PRO A 28 -14.21 -13.72 15.76
N VAL A 29 -14.51 -12.41 15.91
CA VAL A 29 -15.82 -11.93 16.37
C VAL A 29 -16.91 -12.29 15.35
N VAL A 30 -16.66 -12.07 14.06
CA VAL A 30 -17.61 -12.44 13.00
C VAL A 30 -17.85 -13.94 13.00
N ARG A 31 -16.78 -14.75 13.04
CA ARG A 31 -16.89 -16.23 13.08
C ARG A 31 -17.68 -16.74 14.27
N GLN A 32 -17.52 -16.13 15.45
CA GLN A 32 -18.24 -16.51 16.65
C GLN A 32 -19.76 -16.23 16.54
N ASN A 33 -20.13 -15.12 15.91
CA ASN A 33 -21.53 -14.67 15.86
C ASN A 33 -22.28 -15.13 14.61
N CYS A 34 -21.57 -15.55 13.56
CA CYS A 34 -22.15 -16.01 12.30
C CYS A 34 -21.53 -17.35 11.87
N PRO A 35 -21.98 -18.48 12.46
CA PRO A 35 -21.49 -19.81 12.08
C PRO A 35 -21.64 -20.08 10.59
N GLY A 36 -20.56 -20.52 9.95
CA GLY A 36 -20.52 -20.80 8.51
C GLY A 36 -20.26 -19.58 7.61
N ALA A 37 -20.04 -18.38 8.17
CA ALA A 37 -19.62 -17.23 7.39
C ALA A 37 -18.16 -17.39 6.89
N GLU A 38 -17.92 -17.05 5.63
CA GLU A 38 -16.59 -16.80 5.09
C GLU A 38 -16.20 -15.35 5.36
N VAL A 39 -15.00 -15.11 5.89
CA VAL A 39 -14.54 -13.78 6.32
C VAL A 39 -13.22 -13.44 5.64
N GLY A 40 -13.15 -12.23 5.08
CA GLY A 40 -11.96 -11.70 4.42
C GLY A 40 -11.93 -10.18 4.42
N ILE A 41 -10.77 -9.61 4.06
CA ILE A 41 -10.59 -8.18 3.82
C ILE A 41 -10.65 -7.89 2.32
N THR A 42 -11.05 -6.68 1.96
CA THR A 42 -10.96 -6.17 0.57
C THR A 42 -9.89 -5.09 0.50
N LEU A 43 -8.95 -5.23 -0.44
CA LEU A 43 -7.91 -4.24 -0.71
C LEU A 43 -8.10 -3.60 -2.09
N ASN A 44 -7.87 -2.29 -2.17
CA ASN A 44 -7.66 -1.64 -3.46
C ASN A 44 -6.24 -1.95 -3.91
N MET A 45 -6.10 -2.58 -5.07
CA MET A 45 -4.80 -2.98 -5.60
C MET A 45 -4.59 -2.35 -6.98
N ASN A 46 -3.36 -1.94 -7.27
CA ASN A 46 -3.03 -1.27 -8.52
C ASN A 46 -1.71 -1.78 -9.08
N TYR A 47 -1.72 -2.23 -10.35
CA TYR A 47 -0.51 -2.73 -11.00
C TYR A 47 0.45 -1.58 -11.30
N ALA A 48 1.64 -1.60 -10.68
CA ALA A 48 2.71 -0.63 -10.94
C ALA A 48 3.52 -1.04 -12.17
N MET A 49 3.64 -0.13 -13.14
CA MET A 49 4.40 -0.31 -14.37
C MET A 49 5.37 0.85 -14.58
N PRO A 50 6.66 0.61 -14.87
CA PRO A 50 7.61 1.69 -15.08
C PRO A 50 7.38 2.35 -16.44
N ALA A 51 7.53 3.68 -16.50
CA ALA A 51 7.36 4.43 -17.74
C ALA A 51 8.48 4.18 -18.77
N SER A 52 9.64 3.73 -18.31
CA SER A 52 10.83 3.38 -19.11
C SER A 52 11.63 2.27 -18.40
N PRO A 53 12.63 1.63 -19.05
CA PRO A 53 13.49 0.66 -18.38
C PRO A 53 14.56 1.30 -17.47
N SER A 54 14.44 2.57 -17.10
CA SER A 54 15.44 3.24 -16.25
C SER A 54 15.37 2.76 -14.81
N ALA A 55 16.52 2.72 -14.14
CA ALA A 55 16.58 2.42 -12.72
C ALA A 55 15.73 3.38 -11.88
N ALA A 56 15.62 4.66 -12.29
CA ALA A 56 14.81 5.65 -11.60
C ALA A 56 13.31 5.31 -11.67
N ASP A 57 12.80 4.88 -12.83
CA ASP A 57 11.38 4.52 -13.00
C ASP A 57 11.04 3.19 -12.32
N TYR A 58 12.00 2.25 -12.28
CA TYR A 58 11.86 1.03 -11.48
C TYR A 58 11.80 1.32 -9.97
N ASP A 59 12.64 2.23 -9.45
CA ASP A 59 12.54 2.65 -8.03
C ASP A 59 11.19 3.33 -7.74
N ALA A 60 10.70 4.17 -8.66
CA ALA A 60 9.37 4.77 -8.53
C ALA A 60 8.26 3.71 -8.48
N CYS A 61 8.37 2.63 -9.27
CA CYS A 61 7.44 1.49 -9.19
C CYS A 61 7.53 0.76 -7.87
N ARG A 62 8.76 0.42 -7.42
CA ARG A 62 8.99 -0.26 -6.14
C ARG A 62 8.35 0.52 -4.99
N HIS A 63 8.57 1.83 -4.95
CA HIS A 63 8.01 2.71 -3.93
C HIS A 63 6.48 2.77 -4.02
N TYR A 64 5.90 2.93 -5.21
CA TYR A 64 4.44 2.96 -5.38
C TYR A 64 3.78 1.64 -4.98
N ASP A 65 4.32 0.51 -5.43
CA ASP A 65 3.84 -0.82 -5.07
C ASP A 65 3.98 -1.07 -3.56
N GLY A 66 5.10 -0.64 -2.98
CA GLY A 66 5.33 -0.69 -1.55
C GLY A 66 4.30 0.11 -0.76
N TYR A 67 4.05 1.35 -1.18
CA TYR A 67 3.09 2.28 -0.56
C TYR A 67 1.64 1.83 -0.69
N PHE A 68 1.21 1.42 -1.88
CA PHE A 68 -0.19 1.21 -2.22
C PHE A 68 -0.64 -0.24 -2.00
N ASN A 69 0.22 -1.21 -2.32
CA ASN A 69 -0.12 -2.63 -2.31
C ASN A 69 0.49 -3.34 -1.09
N ARG A 70 1.83 -3.44 -1.04
CA ARG A 70 2.54 -4.29 -0.07
C ARG A 70 2.40 -3.81 1.37
N TRP A 71 2.27 -2.50 1.60
CA TRP A 71 2.05 -1.95 2.94
C TRP A 71 0.86 -2.57 3.66
N PHE A 72 -0.19 -2.92 2.91
CA PHE A 72 -1.39 -3.57 3.44
C PHE A 72 -1.36 -5.09 3.27
N LEU A 73 -0.89 -5.57 2.11
CA LEU A 73 -0.95 -6.99 1.77
C LEU A 73 0.05 -7.84 2.58
N ASP A 74 1.28 -7.38 2.75
CA ASP A 74 2.34 -8.20 3.37
C ASP A 74 2.03 -8.54 4.84
N PRO A 75 1.58 -7.60 5.70
CA PRO A 75 1.22 -7.93 7.09
C PRO A 75 0.10 -8.98 7.21
N LEU A 76 -0.91 -8.94 6.33
CA LEU A 76 -2.03 -9.88 6.36
C LEU A 76 -1.61 -11.35 6.14
N TYR A 77 -0.47 -11.56 5.48
CA TYR A 77 0.07 -12.89 5.18
C TYR A 77 1.36 -13.17 5.97
N GLY A 78 1.54 -12.52 7.12
CA GLY A 78 2.63 -12.80 8.06
C GLY A 78 4.02 -12.35 7.61
N ARG A 79 4.11 -11.52 6.56
CA ARG A 79 5.40 -11.03 6.02
C ARG A 79 5.93 -9.77 6.70
N ARG A 80 5.22 -9.28 7.73
CA ARG A 80 5.47 -7.99 8.41
C ARG A 80 5.30 -6.80 7.44
N TYR A 81 5.60 -5.58 7.89
CA TYR A 81 5.63 -4.42 6.98
C TYR A 81 6.85 -4.49 6.04
N PRO A 82 6.75 -4.00 4.79
CA PRO A 82 7.87 -4.05 3.84
C PRO A 82 9.07 -3.25 4.36
N ALA A 83 10.22 -3.92 4.51
CA ALA A 83 11.43 -3.31 5.06
C ALA A 83 11.93 -2.11 4.23
N ASP A 84 11.86 -2.22 2.90
CA ASP A 84 12.25 -1.14 1.98
C ASP A 84 11.38 0.11 2.15
N MET A 85 10.09 -0.06 2.48
CA MET A 85 9.20 1.06 2.74
C MET A 85 9.42 1.67 4.13
N ILE A 86 9.74 0.86 5.14
CA ILE A 86 10.12 1.36 6.46
C ILE A 86 11.38 2.24 6.33
N GLU A 87 12.39 1.78 5.60
CA GLU A 87 13.61 2.54 5.32
C GLU A 87 13.31 3.85 4.60
N ASP A 88 12.51 3.82 3.52
CA ASP A 88 12.07 5.02 2.79
C ASP A 88 11.37 6.03 3.74
N TYR A 89 10.45 5.56 4.58
CA TYR A 89 9.70 6.44 5.48
C TYR A 89 10.54 7.00 6.63
N ILE A 90 11.58 6.28 7.09
CA ILE A 90 12.57 6.81 8.03
C ILE A 90 13.38 7.90 7.34
N ALA A 91 13.90 7.64 6.14
CA ALA A 91 14.71 8.60 5.39
C ALA A 91 13.94 9.90 5.07
N LEU A 92 12.63 9.79 4.81
CA LEU A 92 11.73 10.92 4.59
C LEU A 92 11.27 11.62 5.88
N GLY A 93 11.69 11.13 7.05
CA GLY A 93 11.34 11.69 8.36
C GLY A 93 9.89 11.44 8.77
N TYR A 94 9.20 10.49 8.14
CA TYR A 94 7.84 10.07 8.47
C TYR A 94 7.79 9.05 9.62
N LEU A 95 8.84 8.25 9.76
CA LEU A 95 9.03 7.34 10.89
C LEU A 95 10.31 7.69 11.66
N PRO A 96 10.37 7.42 12.97
CA PRO A 96 11.60 7.49 13.72
C PRO A 96 12.50 6.28 13.41
N PRO A 97 13.79 6.28 13.82
CA PRO A 97 14.73 5.20 13.52
C PRO A 97 14.28 3.80 13.96
N GLU A 98 13.40 3.71 14.96
CA GLU A 98 12.83 2.47 15.47
C GLU A 98 11.72 1.89 14.56
N GLY A 99 11.36 2.60 13.48
CA GLY A 99 10.33 2.19 12.52
C GLY A 99 8.91 2.53 12.98
N LEU A 100 7.95 1.65 12.69
CA LEU A 100 6.53 1.89 12.95
C LEU A 100 6.18 1.68 14.44
N THR A 101 6.47 2.67 15.29
CA THR A 101 6.36 2.58 16.76
C THR A 101 4.94 2.40 17.32
N VAL A 102 3.92 2.60 16.49
CA VAL A 102 2.52 2.29 16.85
C VAL A 102 2.31 0.77 16.95
N CYS A 103 3.05 -0.03 16.17
CA CYS A 103 2.97 -1.48 16.18
C CYS A 103 3.51 -2.02 17.51
N LYS A 104 2.67 -2.72 18.26
CA LYS A 104 3.01 -3.36 19.54
C LYS A 104 3.29 -4.85 19.35
N PRO A 105 3.98 -5.49 20.31
CA PRO A 105 4.13 -6.94 20.30
C PRO A 105 2.76 -7.63 20.25
N GLY A 106 2.59 -8.58 19.33
CA GLY A 106 1.32 -9.29 19.12
C GLY A 106 0.44 -8.72 18.00
N ASP A 107 0.62 -7.45 17.61
CA ASP A 107 -0.26 -6.83 16.62
C ASP A 107 -0.14 -7.48 15.24
N LEU A 108 1.08 -7.83 14.80
CA LEU A 108 1.29 -8.46 13.50
C LEU A 108 0.70 -9.87 13.44
N GLU A 109 0.72 -10.60 14.56
CA GLU A 109 0.10 -11.91 14.69
C GLU A 109 -1.43 -11.81 14.63
N ILE A 110 -2.02 -10.77 15.24
CA ILE A 110 -3.46 -10.49 15.13
C ILE A 110 -3.83 -10.08 13.71
N ILE A 111 -3.05 -9.19 13.08
CA ILE A 111 -3.26 -8.74 11.69
C ILE A 111 -3.23 -9.92 10.73
N ALA A 112 -2.33 -10.88 10.93
CA ALA A 112 -2.16 -12.06 10.08
C ALA A 112 -3.18 -13.18 10.38
N THR A 113 -4.28 -12.89 11.07
CA THR A 113 -5.34 -13.87 11.31
C THR A 113 -5.84 -14.46 9.99
N GLN A 114 -6.06 -15.78 9.98
CA GLN A 114 -6.42 -16.48 8.75
C GLN A 114 -7.80 -16.06 8.24
N CYS A 115 -7.84 -15.51 7.03
CA CYS A 115 -9.05 -15.23 6.27
C CYS A 115 -9.41 -16.38 5.33
N ASP A 116 -10.69 -16.45 4.96
CA ASP A 116 -11.23 -17.45 4.03
C ASP A 116 -11.05 -17.00 2.57
N PHE A 117 -11.04 -15.69 2.32
CA PHE A 117 -10.81 -15.10 1.00
C PHE A 117 -10.06 -13.75 1.09
N LEU A 118 -9.58 -13.29 -0.07
CA LEU A 118 -9.07 -11.93 -0.29
C LEU A 118 -9.94 -11.24 -1.34
N GLY A 119 -10.62 -10.16 -0.94
CA GLY A 119 -11.35 -9.28 -1.86
C GLY A 119 -10.39 -8.32 -2.57
N LEU A 120 -10.59 -8.10 -3.86
CA LEU A 120 -9.80 -7.19 -4.68
C LEU A 120 -10.69 -6.15 -5.35
N ASN A 121 -10.39 -4.89 -5.10
CA ASN A 121 -10.90 -3.77 -5.86
C ASN A 121 -9.84 -3.34 -6.88
N TYR A 122 -10.13 -3.52 -8.17
CA TYR A 122 -9.21 -3.20 -9.26
C TYR A 122 -9.88 -2.30 -10.29
N TYR A 123 -9.20 -1.21 -10.65
CA TYR A 123 -9.75 -0.18 -11.55
C TYR A 123 -8.82 0.15 -12.70
N SER A 124 -7.51 0.20 -12.45
CA SER A 124 -6.53 0.63 -13.45
C SER A 124 -5.13 0.10 -13.10
N ARG A 125 -4.17 0.44 -13.97
CA ARG A 125 -2.73 0.36 -13.68
C ARG A 125 -2.16 1.75 -13.40
N ALA A 126 -1.05 1.82 -12.68
CA ALA A 126 -0.24 3.01 -12.54
C ALA A 126 0.97 2.93 -13.48
N VAL A 127 1.23 3.97 -14.28
CA VAL A 127 2.47 4.11 -15.06
C VAL A 127 3.37 5.13 -14.34
N LEU A 128 4.48 4.66 -13.78
CA LEU A 128 5.32 5.44 -12.88
C LEU A 128 6.52 6.01 -13.62
N ARG A 129 6.62 7.34 -13.61
CA ARG A 129 7.82 8.10 -14.01
C ARG A 129 8.44 8.69 -12.76
N SER A 130 9.75 8.53 -12.59
CA SER A 130 10.45 9.13 -11.46
C SER A 130 10.50 10.65 -11.57
N SER A 131 10.26 11.33 -10.45
CA SER A 131 10.52 12.77 -10.28
C SER A 131 11.85 13.06 -9.56
N LYS A 132 12.63 12.02 -9.21
CA LYS A 132 13.92 12.16 -8.51
C LYS A 132 15.07 12.54 -9.44
N VAL A 133 14.89 12.37 -10.75
CA VAL A 133 15.84 12.73 -11.80
C VAL A 133 15.17 13.67 -12.79
N PRO A 134 15.88 14.67 -13.35
CA PRO A 134 15.35 15.49 -14.44
C PRO A 134 14.96 14.64 -15.65
N GLU A 135 13.93 15.06 -16.40
CA GLU A 135 13.39 14.29 -17.54
C GLU A 135 14.46 14.07 -18.62
N GLU A 136 15.28 15.09 -18.87
CA GLU A 136 16.40 15.03 -19.83
C GLU A 136 17.54 14.11 -19.41
N GLN A 137 17.58 13.71 -18.14
CA GLN A 137 18.58 12.79 -17.58
C GLN A 137 18.04 11.37 -17.41
N ASN A 138 16.75 11.14 -17.68
CA ASN A 138 16.11 9.84 -17.54
C ASN A 138 15.97 9.16 -18.92
N LEU A 139 15.83 7.83 -18.94
CA LEU A 139 15.66 7.13 -20.22
C LEU A 139 14.33 7.52 -20.89
N PRO A 140 14.26 7.50 -22.23
CA PRO A 140 13.02 7.78 -22.94
C PRO A 140 11.88 6.86 -22.48
N ARG A 141 10.67 7.42 -22.40
CA ARG A 141 9.47 6.63 -22.08
C ARG A 141 9.26 5.56 -23.14
N THR A 142 9.06 4.33 -22.69
CA THR A 142 8.66 3.19 -23.53
C THR A 142 7.19 2.82 -23.31
N VAL A 143 6.57 3.37 -22.27
CA VAL A 143 5.16 3.21 -21.94
C VAL A 143 4.49 4.57 -21.93
N HIS A 144 3.45 4.70 -22.76
CA HIS A 144 2.66 5.92 -22.86
C HIS A 144 1.29 5.69 -22.25
N VAL A 145 0.81 6.69 -21.49
CA VAL A 145 -0.57 6.76 -21.04
C VAL A 145 -1.42 7.38 -22.14
N ALA A 146 -2.69 6.99 -22.22
CA ALA A 146 -3.63 7.59 -23.16
C ALA A 146 -3.67 9.11 -22.91
N PRO A 147 -3.61 9.94 -23.97
CA PRO A 147 -3.71 11.39 -23.82
C PRO A 147 -5.02 11.76 -23.12
N LEU A 148 -5.04 12.90 -22.41
CA LEU A 148 -6.20 13.34 -21.64
C LEU A 148 -7.49 13.39 -22.48
N SER A 149 -7.37 13.70 -23.78
CA SER A 149 -8.49 13.72 -24.74
C SER A 149 -9.16 12.36 -24.96
N GLU A 150 -8.47 11.26 -24.63
CA GLU A 150 -8.96 9.89 -24.75
C GLU A 150 -9.36 9.29 -23.40
N GLN A 151 -9.22 10.04 -22.30
CA GLN A 151 -9.66 9.58 -20.99
C GLN A 151 -11.15 9.87 -20.83
N THR A 152 -11.91 8.88 -20.39
CA THR A 152 -13.31 9.05 -19.96
C THR A 152 -13.36 10.02 -18.78
N GLU A 153 -14.27 10.99 -18.83
CA GLU A 153 -14.60 11.82 -17.67
C GLU A 153 -15.16 10.92 -16.56
N MET A 154 -14.54 10.97 -15.38
CA MET A 154 -14.99 10.27 -14.16
C MET A 154 -15.42 11.27 -13.08
#